data_AF-A0A3A8B772-F1
#
_entry.id   AF-A0A3A8B772-F1
#
_cell.length_a   1.000
_cell.length_b   1.000
_cell.length_c   1.000
_cell.angle_alpha   90.00
_cell.angle_beta   90.00
_cell.angle_gamma   90.00
#
_symmetry.space_group_name_H-M   'P 1'
#
loop_
_entity.id
_entity.type
_entity.pdbx_description
1 polymer ?
#
loop_
_entity_poly.entity_id
_entity_poly.type
_entity_poly.pdbx_seq_one_letter_code
_entity_poly.pdbx_strand_id
1 'polypeptide(L)'
;MVAEDHFICDDIAHTQEYARDRLCAAERSLRFMEHTGLRPNRDRRNYPRILDTDKLPNIDHSTDWVDPASGQFVLIDEPYGNAPDDSERAAWATRNGWRLDKASWPGMYRPYDCDLYVGIDTRSGYDLDALMEKISDMPEPVVSENWVGESVPSWETFLSPMAKTKQDERRARCKGMIYPSPSKATVPYNYNPGCSRRRPAGELGTDGHVQAGRVIKAVMSSQHAPGGVYSRLNSLRSELEDWLSLEIGRGQLEGPEFFEVYYTRTEEDQTLQRALTSADDLVAALRGLARMLKNAYPDCAPLRQQLRRIEMSVSIIEKAR
;
A
#
# COMPACT_ATOMS: atom_id res chain seq x y z
N MET A 1 19.84 6.38 0.24
CA MET A 1 19.49 5.69 1.50
C MET A 1 19.41 6.73 2.60
N VAL A 2 18.96 6.36 3.78
CA VAL A 2 19.17 7.14 5.00
C VAL A 2 20.52 6.69 5.58
N ALA A 3 21.10 7.46 6.51
CA ALA A 3 22.23 6.98 7.29
C ALA A 3 21.88 5.67 8.01
N GLU A 4 22.87 4.79 8.21
CA GLU A 4 22.67 3.41 8.68
C GLU A 4 22.36 3.29 10.18
N ASP A 5 22.47 4.38 10.93
CA ASP A 5 22.30 4.43 12.40
C ASP A 5 20.89 4.78 12.86
N HIS A 6 19.93 4.99 11.95
CA HIS A 6 18.55 5.28 12.34
C HIS A 6 17.53 4.86 11.29
N PHE A 7 16.29 4.71 11.76
CA PHE A 7 15.12 4.55 10.91
C PHE A 7 14.42 5.90 10.69
N ILE A 8 13.86 6.10 9.50
CA ILE A 8 13.01 7.25 9.19
C ILE A 8 11.64 6.75 8.81
N CYS A 9 10.61 7.32 9.44
CA CYS A 9 9.23 7.23 9.00
C CYS A 9 8.90 8.50 8.20
N ASP A 10 8.45 8.33 6.95
CA ASP A 10 8.03 9.44 6.09
C ASP A 10 6.57 9.87 6.37
N ASP A 11 5.85 9.17 7.27
CA ASP A 11 4.47 9.49 7.65
C ASP A 11 4.40 10.78 8.48
N ILE A 12 3.40 11.61 8.20
CA ILE A 12 3.14 12.83 8.98
C ILE A 12 2.03 12.53 9.98
N ALA A 13 2.41 12.47 11.25
CA ALA A 13 1.46 12.36 12.35
C ALA A 13 0.65 13.65 12.52
N HIS A 14 -0.62 13.51 12.88
CA HIS A 14 -1.53 14.64 13.11
C HIS A 14 -1.38 15.24 14.53
N THR A 15 -0.79 14.49 15.47
CA THR A 15 -0.44 14.95 16.83
C THR A 15 0.89 14.35 17.29
N GLN A 16 1.53 14.98 18.27
CA GLN A 16 2.74 14.44 18.92
C GLN A 16 2.48 13.12 19.66
N GLU A 17 1.29 12.95 20.24
CA GLU A 17 0.87 11.70 20.87
C GLU A 17 0.80 10.56 19.86
N TYR A 18 0.11 10.77 18.73
CA TYR A 18 0.05 9.76 17.67
C TYR A 18 1.45 9.44 17.11
N ALA A 19 2.34 10.43 17.00
CA ALA A 19 3.72 10.20 16.60
C ALA A 19 4.46 9.28 17.59
N ARG A 20 4.31 9.53 18.90
CA ARG A 20 4.89 8.70 19.96
C ARG A 20 4.34 7.28 19.92
N ASP A 21 3.03 7.11 19.77
CA ASP A 21 2.41 5.79 19.65
C ASP A 21 2.98 4.99 18.48
N ARG A 22 3.15 5.65 17.32
CA ARG A 22 3.73 5.04 16.11
C ARG A 22 5.20 4.65 16.30
N LEU A 23 5.98 5.48 17.00
CA LEU A 23 7.37 5.17 17.33
C LEU A 23 7.46 3.97 18.28
N CYS A 24 6.64 3.95 19.34
CA CYS A 24 6.58 2.83 20.27
C CYS A 24 6.13 1.54 19.57
N ALA A 25 5.14 1.61 18.67
CA ALA A 25 4.73 0.46 17.86
C ALA A 25 5.86 -0.08 16.98
N ALA A 26 6.63 0.80 16.33
CA ALA A 26 7.78 0.40 15.53
C ALA A 26 8.87 -0.24 16.39
N GLU A 27 9.16 0.31 17.57
CA GLU A 27 10.09 -0.28 18.52
C GLU A 27 9.64 -1.68 18.94
N ARG A 28 8.37 -1.85 19.33
CA ARG A 28 7.82 -3.17 19.73
C ARG A 28 7.97 -4.20 18.61
N SER A 29 7.68 -3.83 17.36
CA SER A 29 7.91 -4.73 16.22
C SER A 29 9.38 -5.08 16.01
N LEU A 30 10.31 -4.14 16.20
CA LEU A 30 11.75 -4.41 16.10
C LEU A 30 12.24 -5.32 17.23
N ARG A 31 11.76 -5.12 18.45
CA ARG A 31 12.07 -5.99 19.60
C ARG A 31 11.48 -7.39 19.40
N PHE A 32 10.27 -7.49 18.87
CA PHE A 32 9.66 -8.76 18.51
C PHE A 32 10.52 -9.51 17.48
N MET A 33 10.99 -8.84 16.43
CA MET A 33 11.93 -9.41 15.46
C MET A 33 13.24 -9.89 16.11
N GLU A 34 13.81 -9.07 16.99
CA GLU A 34 15.06 -9.35 17.68
C GLU A 34 14.97 -10.60 18.58
N HIS A 35 13.88 -10.73 19.35
CA HIS A 35 13.71 -11.82 20.32
C HIS A 35 13.22 -13.12 19.68
N THR A 36 12.34 -13.03 18.69
CA THR A 36 11.77 -14.22 18.04
C THR A 36 12.62 -14.73 16.87
N GLY A 37 13.38 -13.85 16.22
CA GLY A 37 14.05 -14.12 14.94
C GLY A 37 13.14 -14.07 13.72
N LEU A 38 11.84 -13.85 13.91
CA LEU A 38 10.86 -13.75 12.83
C LEU A 38 11.09 -12.48 11.99
N ARG A 39 10.67 -12.55 10.73
CA ARG A 39 10.69 -11.40 9.81
C ARG A 39 9.30 -11.18 9.20
N PRO A 40 8.94 -9.94 8.85
CA PRO A 40 7.70 -9.68 8.13
C PRO A 40 7.68 -10.46 6.81
N ASN A 41 6.60 -11.17 6.54
CA ASN A 41 6.45 -11.90 5.29
C ASN A 41 6.23 -10.91 4.14
N ARG A 42 7.21 -10.81 3.25
CA ARG A 42 7.13 -9.97 2.04
C ARG A 42 6.82 -10.77 0.78
N ASP A 43 6.82 -12.09 0.85
CA ASP A 43 6.57 -12.96 -0.29
C ASP A 43 5.19 -13.61 -0.18
N ARG A 44 4.27 -13.13 -1.01
CA ARG A 44 2.90 -13.66 -1.05
C ARG A 44 2.85 -15.14 -1.46
N ARG A 45 3.92 -15.70 -2.04
CA ARG A 45 4.00 -17.14 -2.34
C ARG A 45 4.05 -18.00 -1.07
N ASN A 46 4.56 -17.45 0.03
CA ASN A 46 4.62 -18.11 1.34
C ASN A 46 3.34 -17.93 2.16
N TYR A 47 2.38 -17.15 1.66
CA TYR A 47 1.10 -16.93 2.33
C TYR A 47 0.22 -18.19 2.22
N PRO A 48 -0.27 -18.76 3.33
CA PRO A 48 -1.12 -19.93 3.30
C PRO A 48 -2.45 -19.66 2.62
N ARG A 49 -2.75 -20.39 1.52
CA ARG A 49 -3.99 -20.23 0.75
C ARG A 49 -5.26 -20.40 1.60
N ILE A 50 -5.19 -21.16 2.68
CA ILE A 50 -6.34 -21.36 3.55
C ILE A 50 -6.83 -20.04 4.16
N LEU A 51 -5.91 -19.11 4.46
CA LEU A 51 -6.25 -17.78 4.97
C LEU A 51 -6.91 -16.88 3.91
N ASP A 52 -6.87 -17.24 2.63
CA ASP A 52 -7.66 -16.58 1.58
C ASP A 52 -9.08 -17.16 1.48
N THR A 53 -9.26 -18.46 1.76
CA THR A 53 -10.52 -19.18 1.51
C THR A 53 -11.40 -19.40 2.75
N ASP A 54 -10.79 -19.59 3.92
CA ASP A 54 -11.44 -19.76 5.23
C ASP A 54 -10.63 -18.96 6.26
N LYS A 55 -10.93 -17.67 6.37
CA LYS A 55 -10.22 -16.75 7.27
C LYS A 55 -10.42 -17.13 8.72
N LEU A 56 -9.41 -16.84 9.54
CA LEU A 56 -9.54 -16.93 10.99
C LEU A 56 -10.75 -16.08 11.46
N PRO A 57 -11.67 -16.63 12.27
CA PRO A 57 -12.82 -15.90 12.76
C PRO A 57 -12.41 -14.68 13.58
N ASN A 58 -13.06 -13.55 13.31
CA ASN A 58 -12.77 -12.25 13.91
C ASN A 58 -11.28 -11.87 13.86
N ILE A 59 -10.60 -12.23 12.76
CA ILE A 59 -9.23 -11.79 12.50
C ILE A 59 -9.17 -10.25 12.53
N ASP A 60 -8.30 -9.71 13.36
CA ASP A 60 -8.19 -8.28 13.60
C ASP A 60 -6.76 -7.90 13.94
N HIS A 61 -6.30 -6.80 13.33
CA HIS A 61 -4.92 -6.35 13.43
C HIS A 61 -3.85 -7.41 13.14
N SER A 62 -4.19 -8.39 12.30
CA SER A 62 -3.27 -9.48 11.95
C SER A 62 -2.07 -9.01 11.13
N THR A 63 -0.94 -9.67 11.36
CA THR A 63 0.32 -9.46 10.65
C THR A 63 0.96 -10.81 10.26
N ASP A 64 1.58 -10.82 9.08
CA ASP A 64 2.17 -12.01 8.49
C ASP A 64 3.68 -12.06 8.73
N TRP A 65 4.16 -13.17 9.29
CA TRP A 65 5.57 -13.36 9.64
C TRP A 65 6.13 -14.65 9.05
N VAL A 66 7.45 -14.72 8.97
CA VAL A 66 8.17 -15.92 8.54
C VAL A 66 9.42 -16.12 9.41
N ASP A 67 9.65 -17.35 9.85
CA ASP A 67 10.97 -17.75 10.37
C ASP A 67 11.91 -17.96 9.17
N PRO A 68 12.97 -17.14 9.02
CA PRO A 68 13.89 -17.28 7.90
C PRO A 68 14.70 -18.58 7.92
N ALA A 69 14.83 -19.27 9.06
CA ALA A 69 15.61 -20.51 9.15
C ALA A 69 14.83 -21.72 8.62
N SER A 70 13.56 -21.86 8.99
CA SER A 70 12.69 -22.96 8.56
C SER A 70 11.82 -22.63 7.34
N GLY A 71 11.62 -21.34 7.05
CA GLY A 71 10.61 -20.88 6.09
C GLY A 71 9.18 -20.95 6.62
N GLN A 72 8.98 -21.26 7.91
CA GLN A 72 7.66 -21.38 8.51
C GLN A 72 6.92 -20.05 8.49
N PHE A 73 5.69 -20.07 7.98
CA PHE A 73 4.76 -18.95 8.11
C PHE A 73 4.17 -18.89 9.53
N VAL A 74 4.16 -17.70 10.12
CA VAL A 74 3.58 -17.46 11.44
C VAL A 74 2.55 -16.34 11.29
N LEU A 75 1.31 -16.62 11.67
CA LEU A 75 0.25 -15.62 11.79
C LEU A 75 0.34 -14.99 13.18
N ILE A 76 0.40 -13.67 13.24
CA ILE A 76 0.14 -12.93 14.48
C ILE A 76 -1.21 -12.25 14.33
N ASP A 77 -2.05 -12.34 15.35
CA ASP A 77 -3.38 -11.73 15.38
C ASP A 77 -3.57 -11.02 16.73
N GLU A 78 -4.00 -9.76 16.70
CA GLU A 78 -4.05 -8.89 17.87
C GLU A 78 -5.42 -8.22 18.04
N PRO A 79 -6.50 -9.00 18.23
CA PRO A 79 -7.85 -8.46 18.34
C PRO A 79 -8.01 -7.65 19.62
N TYR A 80 -8.84 -6.60 19.58
CA TYR A 80 -9.25 -5.89 20.79
C TYR A 80 -9.95 -6.82 21.79
N GLY A 81 -9.77 -6.54 23.09
CA GLY A 81 -10.12 -7.40 24.23
C GLY A 81 -11.59 -7.86 24.42
N ASN A 82 -12.45 -7.78 23.41
CA ASN A 82 -13.80 -8.36 23.40
C ASN A 82 -14.06 -9.29 22.19
N ALA A 83 -13.04 -9.63 21.39
CA ALA A 83 -13.27 -9.93 19.96
C ALA A 83 -12.72 -11.24 19.39
N PRO A 84 -12.49 -12.31 20.18
CA PRO A 84 -12.85 -13.58 19.54
C PRO A 84 -13.66 -14.56 20.40
N ASP A 85 -14.61 -15.23 19.72
CA ASP A 85 -15.17 -16.48 20.18
C ASP A 85 -14.06 -17.56 20.15
N ASP A 86 -13.44 -17.81 21.30
CA ASP A 86 -12.38 -18.80 21.47
C ASP A 86 -12.81 -20.19 20.98
N SER A 87 -14.09 -20.54 21.12
CA SER A 87 -14.62 -21.82 20.66
C SER A 87 -14.64 -21.91 19.13
N GLU A 88 -15.02 -20.82 18.46
CA GLU A 88 -15.04 -20.73 17.01
C GLU A 88 -13.62 -20.78 16.43
N ARG A 89 -12.66 -20.09 17.07
CA ARG A 89 -11.24 -20.12 16.68
C ARG A 89 -10.59 -21.46 16.94
N ALA A 90 -10.90 -22.13 18.05
CA ALA A 90 -10.41 -23.49 18.32
C ALA A 90 -10.96 -24.49 17.28
N ALA A 91 -12.25 -24.36 16.91
CA ALA A 91 -12.85 -25.16 15.84
C ALA A 91 -12.21 -24.86 14.47
N TRP A 92 -11.90 -23.59 14.19
CA TRP A 92 -11.16 -23.17 12.99
C TRP A 92 -9.75 -23.76 12.95
N ALA A 93 -9.02 -23.70 14.06
CA ALA A 93 -7.67 -24.24 14.16
C ALA A 93 -7.67 -25.75 13.91
N THR A 94 -8.57 -26.48 14.57
CA THR A 94 -8.71 -27.93 14.44
C THR A 94 -9.04 -28.34 12.99
N ARG A 95 -10.04 -27.71 12.36
CA ARG A 95 -10.48 -28.09 11.01
C ARG A 95 -9.46 -27.77 9.93
N ASN A 96 -8.62 -26.76 10.13
CA ASN A 96 -7.64 -26.30 9.15
C ASN A 96 -6.22 -26.84 9.38
N GLY A 97 -5.98 -27.57 10.47
CA GLY A 97 -4.65 -28.08 10.83
C GLY A 97 -3.72 -26.98 11.32
N TRP A 98 -4.26 -26.05 12.11
CA TRP A 98 -3.53 -24.96 12.73
C TRP A 98 -3.53 -25.10 14.25
N ARG A 99 -2.52 -24.51 14.88
CA ARG A 99 -2.47 -24.27 16.32
C ARG A 99 -2.47 -22.76 16.54
N LEU A 100 -3.26 -22.31 17.51
CA LEU A 100 -3.40 -20.92 17.91
C LEU A 100 -3.19 -20.82 19.42
N ASP A 101 -2.17 -20.09 19.84
CA ASP A 101 -1.84 -19.93 21.24
C ASP A 101 -1.82 -18.44 21.59
N LYS A 102 -2.39 -18.08 22.75
CA LYS A 102 -2.34 -16.73 23.29
C LYS A 102 -1.03 -16.53 24.05
N ALA A 103 -0.31 -15.46 23.73
CA ALA A 103 0.91 -15.09 24.44
C ALA A 103 0.59 -14.36 25.75
N SER A 104 1.47 -14.50 26.73
CA SER A 104 1.44 -13.70 27.96
C SER A 104 1.99 -12.29 27.75
N TRP A 105 2.86 -12.11 26.75
CA TRP A 105 3.40 -10.81 26.42
C TRP A 105 2.32 -9.91 25.78
N PRO A 106 2.19 -8.64 26.21
CA PRO A 106 0.98 -7.85 25.91
C PRO A 106 0.75 -7.45 24.44
N GLY A 107 1.71 -7.65 23.54
CA GLY A 107 1.52 -7.45 22.11
C GLY A 107 2.31 -6.29 21.48
N MET A 108 2.29 -6.22 20.15
CA MET A 108 2.93 -5.19 19.35
C MET A 108 1.98 -4.05 18.99
N TYR A 109 0.72 -4.33 18.66
CA TYR A 109 -0.18 -3.33 18.11
C TYR A 109 -0.66 -2.33 19.16
N ARG A 110 -1.43 -2.80 20.15
CA ARG A 110 -1.89 -2.02 21.31
C ARG A 110 -1.76 -2.86 22.58
N PRO A 111 -0.57 -2.86 23.21
CA PRO A 111 -0.34 -3.56 24.45
C PRO A 111 -1.44 -3.31 25.48
N TYR A 112 -1.90 -4.37 26.16
CA TYR A 112 -2.92 -4.34 27.22
C TYR A 112 -4.37 -4.06 26.79
N ASP A 113 -4.59 -3.50 25.59
CA ASP A 113 -5.91 -3.34 24.98
C ASP A 113 -6.24 -4.47 23.99
N CYS A 114 -5.20 -5.11 23.45
CA CYS A 114 -5.27 -6.24 22.53
C CYS A 114 -4.56 -7.46 23.13
N ASP A 115 -5.05 -8.64 22.77
CA ASP A 115 -4.40 -9.90 23.10
C ASP A 115 -3.55 -10.39 21.93
N LEU A 116 -2.31 -10.84 22.17
CA LEU A 116 -1.48 -11.39 21.11
C LEU A 116 -1.69 -12.90 20.95
N TYR A 117 -2.17 -13.32 19.78
CA TYR A 117 -2.29 -14.72 19.39
C TYR A 117 -1.25 -15.08 18.32
N VAL A 118 -0.66 -16.27 18.45
CA VAL A 118 0.31 -16.83 17.51
C VAL A 118 -0.27 -18.07 16.85
N GLY A 119 -0.33 -18.05 15.52
CA GLY A 119 -0.86 -19.13 14.70
C GLY A 119 0.19 -19.77 13.81
N ILE A 120 0.25 -21.11 13.82
CA ILE A 120 1.07 -21.87 12.88
C ILE A 120 0.30 -23.04 12.28
N ASP A 121 0.74 -23.48 11.11
CA ASP A 121 0.34 -24.74 10.50
C ASP A 121 1.03 -25.91 11.23
N THR A 122 0.25 -26.80 11.85
CA THR A 122 0.80 -27.91 12.65
C THR A 122 1.50 -28.98 11.80
N ARG A 123 1.22 -29.02 10.48
CA ARG A 123 1.85 -29.96 9.56
C ARG A 123 3.32 -29.65 9.30
N SER A 124 3.76 -28.44 9.63
CA SER A 124 5.16 -28.01 9.51
C SER A 124 6.09 -28.70 10.50
N GLY A 125 5.56 -29.20 11.62
CA GLY A 125 6.37 -29.66 12.75
C GLY A 125 7.14 -28.53 13.46
N TYR A 126 6.79 -27.27 13.22
CA TYR A 126 7.41 -26.12 13.87
C TYR A 126 7.13 -26.11 15.38
N ASP A 127 8.17 -25.83 16.16
CA ASP A 127 8.10 -25.78 17.62
C ASP A 127 7.47 -24.45 18.06
N LEU A 128 6.14 -24.44 18.18
CA LEU A 128 5.40 -23.27 18.67
C LEU A 128 5.75 -22.97 20.11
N ASP A 129 5.93 -23.99 20.95
CA ASP A 129 6.18 -23.82 22.38
C ASP A 129 7.48 -23.03 22.61
N ALA A 130 8.55 -23.36 21.89
CA ALA A 130 9.80 -22.61 21.93
C ALA A 130 9.67 -21.16 21.43
N LEU A 131 8.79 -20.91 20.44
CA LEU A 131 8.50 -19.54 19.99
C LEU A 131 7.72 -18.76 21.06
N MET A 132 6.73 -19.38 21.69
CA MET A 132 5.92 -18.78 22.75
C MET A 132 6.75 -18.46 23.99
N GLU A 133 7.73 -19.31 24.34
CA GLU A 133 8.70 -19.05 25.40
C GLU A 133 9.51 -17.78 25.11
N LYS A 134 10.07 -17.64 23.89
CA LYS A 134 10.79 -16.43 23.48
C LYS A 134 9.95 -15.17 23.55
N ILE A 135 8.67 -15.26 23.16
CA ILE A 135 7.73 -14.13 23.23
C ILE A 135 7.43 -13.77 24.68
N SER A 136 7.22 -14.77 25.54
CA SER A 136 6.89 -14.58 26.96
C SER A 136 8.06 -13.99 27.76
N ASP A 137 9.29 -14.30 27.37
CA ASP A 137 10.52 -13.76 27.98
C ASP A 137 10.86 -12.33 27.54
N MET A 138 10.07 -11.74 26.61
CA MET A 138 10.31 -10.37 26.18
C MET A 138 10.08 -9.38 27.33
N PRO A 139 10.90 -8.32 27.43
CA PRO A 139 10.66 -7.22 28.36
C PRO A 139 9.29 -6.56 28.15
N GLU A 140 8.83 -5.84 29.17
CA GLU A 140 7.58 -5.09 29.09
C GLU A 140 7.57 -4.17 27.85
N PRO A 141 6.48 -4.18 27.04
CA PRO A 141 6.41 -3.36 25.85
C PRO A 141 6.47 -1.87 26.19
N VAL A 142 7.24 -1.12 25.40
CA VAL A 142 7.22 0.34 25.45
C VAL A 142 5.88 0.83 24.90
N VAL A 143 5.18 1.66 25.67
CA VAL A 143 3.95 2.39 25.33
C VAL A 143 4.20 3.89 25.47
N SER A 144 3.30 4.72 24.95
CA SER A 144 3.56 6.17 24.94
C SER A 144 3.59 6.79 26.34
N GLU A 145 2.96 6.15 27.32
CA GLU A 145 2.95 6.55 28.74
C GLU A 145 4.29 6.29 29.44
N ASN A 146 5.01 5.22 29.07
CA ASN A 146 6.30 4.86 29.67
C ASN A 146 7.51 5.18 28.75
N TRP A 147 7.25 5.79 27.58
CA TRP A 147 8.28 6.23 26.65
C TRP A 147 9.15 7.33 27.25
N VAL A 148 10.46 7.08 27.30
CA VAL A 148 11.47 7.97 27.90
C VAL A 148 12.15 8.92 26.89
N GLY A 149 11.70 8.92 25.63
CA GLY A 149 12.27 9.77 24.59
C GLY A 149 11.81 11.23 24.66
N GLU A 150 12.38 12.04 23.78
CA GLU A 150 12.08 13.47 23.70
C GLU A 150 11.11 13.78 22.55
N SER A 151 10.02 14.50 22.85
CA SER A 151 9.10 15.05 21.86
C SER A 151 8.96 16.55 22.09
N VAL A 152 9.68 17.34 21.31
CA VAL A 152 9.63 18.81 21.36
C VAL A 152 8.83 19.39 20.21
N PRO A 153 8.14 20.54 20.40
CA PRO A 153 7.59 21.32 19.30
C PRO A 153 8.73 22.04 18.57
N SER A 154 9.60 21.27 17.91
CA SER A 154 10.77 21.75 17.18
C SER A 154 10.64 21.48 15.69
N TRP A 155 11.19 22.40 14.90
CA TRP A 155 11.33 22.27 13.45
C TRP A 155 12.73 21.80 13.05
N GLU A 156 13.57 21.47 14.04
CA GLU A 156 14.93 21.01 13.79
C GLU A 156 14.92 19.66 13.10
N THR A 157 15.81 19.54 12.11
CA THR A 157 16.06 18.25 11.47
C THR A 157 17.11 17.52 12.29
N PHE A 158 16.74 16.38 12.86
CA PHE A 158 17.71 15.48 13.47
C PHE A 158 18.65 14.95 12.37
N LEU A 159 19.94 15.32 12.45
CA LEU A 159 20.99 14.77 11.60
C LEU A 159 21.81 13.79 12.45
N SER A 160 21.75 12.52 12.09
CA SER A 160 22.48 11.50 12.82
C SER A 160 24.00 11.62 12.61
N PRO A 161 24.84 11.11 13.53
CA PRO A 161 26.30 11.12 13.35
C PRO A 161 26.78 10.42 12.07
N MET A 162 26.02 9.44 11.54
CA MET A 162 26.36 8.78 10.28
C MET A 162 25.80 9.49 9.03
N ALA A 163 25.07 10.60 9.16
CA ALA A 163 24.63 11.41 8.02
C ALA A 163 25.82 12.18 7.41
N LYS A 164 26.43 11.62 6.35
CA LYS A 164 27.65 12.16 5.73
C LYS A 164 27.42 12.82 4.39
N THR A 165 26.33 12.48 3.70
CA THR A 165 26.04 12.97 2.36
C THR A 165 24.89 13.97 2.35
N LYS A 166 24.86 14.84 1.34
CA LYS A 166 23.69 15.71 1.07
C LYS A 166 22.40 14.92 0.87
N GLN A 167 22.49 13.65 0.46
CA GLN A 167 21.33 12.79 0.33
C GLN A 167 20.79 12.38 1.71
N ASP A 168 21.66 12.08 2.67
CA ASP A 168 21.28 11.73 4.05
C ASP A 168 20.59 12.93 4.72
N GLU A 169 21.21 14.11 4.63
CA GLU A 169 20.60 15.36 5.12
C GLU A 169 19.24 15.63 4.48
N ARG A 170 19.10 15.40 3.18
CA ARG A 170 17.83 15.59 2.47
C ARG A 170 16.76 14.58 2.92
N ARG A 171 17.14 13.35 3.24
CA ARG A 171 16.19 12.32 3.70
C ARG A 171 15.79 12.51 5.15
N ALA A 172 16.65 13.05 6.00
CA ALA A 172 16.36 13.39 7.40
C ALA A 172 15.28 14.47 7.57
N ARG A 173 15.09 15.33 6.56
CA ARG A 173 14.11 16.42 6.63
C ARG A 173 12.69 15.89 6.85
N CYS A 174 12.06 16.37 7.92
CA CYS A 174 10.67 16.08 8.23
C CYS A 174 9.76 16.45 7.05
N LYS A 175 8.93 15.50 6.58
CA LYS A 175 8.02 15.73 5.45
C LYS A 175 7.00 16.82 5.76
N GLY A 176 6.56 16.93 7.00
CA GLY A 176 5.64 17.98 7.46
C GLY A 176 6.20 19.41 7.31
N MET A 177 7.49 19.56 7.03
CA MET A 177 8.13 20.85 6.75
C MET A 177 8.29 21.17 5.27
N ILE A 178 7.92 20.24 4.39
CA ILE A 178 8.05 20.43 2.95
C ILE A 178 6.74 21.01 2.45
N TYR A 179 6.70 22.32 2.28
CA TYR A 179 5.57 22.98 1.63
C TYR A 179 5.59 22.67 0.13
N PRO A 180 4.56 22.00 -0.39
CA PRO A 180 4.48 21.73 -1.81
C PRO A 180 4.22 23.04 -2.56
N SER A 181 5.01 23.27 -3.61
CA SER A 181 4.83 24.40 -4.53
C SER A 181 4.68 23.90 -5.97
N PRO A 182 3.94 24.61 -6.84
CA PRO A 182 3.86 24.27 -8.25
C PRO A 182 5.18 24.62 -8.95
N SER A 183 5.47 23.90 -10.03
CA SER A 183 6.55 24.21 -10.97
C SER A 183 5.95 24.42 -12.36
N LYS A 184 6.78 24.88 -13.31
CA LYS A 184 6.34 25.05 -14.71
C LYS A 184 5.74 23.79 -15.34
N ALA A 185 6.11 22.60 -14.86
CA ALA A 185 5.71 21.32 -15.46
C ALA A 185 4.82 20.46 -14.56
N THR A 186 4.70 20.77 -13.26
CA THR A 186 3.93 19.94 -12.33
C THR A 186 3.25 20.75 -11.23
N VAL A 187 2.07 20.32 -10.79
CA VAL A 187 1.31 20.90 -9.68
C VAL A 187 1.14 19.83 -8.59
N PRO A 188 1.28 20.16 -7.29
CA PRO A 188 1.00 19.21 -6.23
C PRO A 188 -0.49 18.88 -6.17
N TYR A 189 -0.82 17.69 -5.68
CA TYR A 189 -2.22 17.26 -5.56
C TYR A 189 -3.02 18.11 -4.57
N ASN A 190 -2.34 18.55 -3.50
CA ASN A 190 -2.86 19.49 -2.54
C ASN A 190 -1.69 20.28 -1.96
N TYR A 191 -2.01 21.36 -1.25
CA TYR A 191 -1.02 22.25 -0.68
C TYR A 191 -0.66 21.92 0.78
N ASN A 192 -1.11 20.77 1.28
CA ASN A 192 -0.80 20.35 2.64
C ASN A 192 0.70 20.00 2.74
N PRO A 193 1.36 20.38 3.85
CA PRO A 193 2.76 20.05 4.04
C PRO A 193 3.04 18.55 3.89
N GLY A 194 4.13 18.23 3.20
CA GLY A 194 4.55 16.86 2.92
C GLY A 194 3.84 16.16 1.77
N CYS A 195 2.91 16.82 1.08
CA CYS A 195 2.33 16.29 -0.13
C CYS A 195 3.42 16.04 -1.19
N SER A 196 3.68 14.76 -1.46
CA SER A 196 4.68 14.31 -2.43
C SER A 196 4.07 13.98 -3.79
N ARG A 197 2.74 13.77 -3.86
CA ARG A 197 2.01 13.47 -5.09
C ARG A 197 1.88 14.73 -5.95
N ARG A 198 2.11 14.57 -7.26
CA ARG A 198 2.10 15.65 -8.23
C ARG A 198 1.46 15.20 -9.53
N ARG A 199 0.69 16.09 -10.15
CA ARG A 199 0.16 15.92 -11.51
C ARG A 199 0.91 16.82 -12.49
N PRO A 200 0.85 16.56 -13.81
CA PRO A 200 1.38 17.49 -14.80
C PRO A 200 0.71 18.87 -14.69
N ALA A 201 1.43 19.95 -14.99
CA ALA A 201 0.89 21.30 -15.05
C ALA A 201 0.17 21.53 -16.39
N GLY A 202 -0.97 20.88 -16.57
CA GLY A 202 -1.84 20.97 -17.73
C GLY A 202 -3.19 20.36 -17.39
N GLU A 203 -4.08 20.32 -18.37
CA GLU A 203 -5.41 19.73 -18.20
C GLU A 203 -5.74 18.93 -19.45
N LEU A 204 -6.28 17.74 -19.27
CA LEU A 204 -6.81 16.93 -20.38
C LEU A 204 -8.23 17.37 -20.76
N GLY A 205 -8.94 17.98 -19.81
CA GLY A 205 -10.33 18.39 -19.94
C GLY A 205 -11.30 17.21 -19.88
N THR A 206 -12.57 17.49 -19.55
CA THR A 206 -13.60 16.46 -19.34
C THR A 206 -13.74 15.51 -20.52
N ASP A 207 -13.82 16.04 -21.75
CA ASP A 207 -13.97 15.21 -22.96
C ASP A 207 -12.76 14.30 -23.19
N GLY A 208 -11.55 14.82 -22.92
CA GLY A 208 -10.32 14.04 -23.03
C GLY A 208 -10.28 12.92 -21.98
N HIS A 209 -10.72 13.19 -20.75
CA HIS A 209 -10.85 12.19 -19.70
C HIS A 209 -11.90 11.13 -20.04
N VAL A 210 -13.07 11.52 -20.57
CA VAL A 210 -14.12 10.59 -21.05
C VAL A 210 -13.56 9.67 -22.12
N GLN A 211 -12.86 10.23 -23.11
CA GLN A 211 -12.26 9.43 -24.17
C GLN A 211 -11.15 8.51 -23.64
N ALA A 212 -10.32 8.98 -22.72
CA ALA A 212 -9.28 8.17 -22.08
C ALA A 212 -9.89 7.01 -21.28
N GLY A 213 -10.91 7.30 -20.48
CA GLY A 213 -11.64 6.30 -19.69
C GLY A 213 -12.31 5.25 -20.56
N ARG A 214 -12.94 5.67 -21.67
CA ARG A 214 -13.53 4.77 -22.68
C ARG A 214 -12.51 3.80 -23.25
N VAL A 215 -11.34 4.28 -23.67
CA VAL A 215 -10.25 3.43 -24.18
C VAL A 215 -9.78 2.44 -23.11
N ILE A 216 -9.54 2.93 -21.88
CA ILE A 216 -9.06 2.08 -20.79
C ILE A 216 -10.06 0.98 -20.45
N LYS A 217 -11.36 1.33 -20.30
CA LYS A 217 -12.44 0.38 -20.03
C LYS A 217 -12.57 -0.68 -21.12
N ALA A 218 -12.51 -0.27 -22.39
CA ALA A 218 -12.60 -1.18 -23.53
C ALA A 218 -11.44 -2.18 -23.55
N VAL A 219 -10.20 -1.71 -23.37
CA VAL A 219 -9.00 -2.57 -23.38
C VAL A 219 -8.99 -3.53 -22.19
N MET A 220 -9.29 -3.04 -20.97
CA MET A 220 -9.33 -3.87 -19.76
C MET A 220 -10.37 -5.01 -19.85
N SER A 221 -11.39 -4.84 -20.68
CA SER A 221 -12.50 -5.78 -20.84
C SER A 221 -12.33 -6.70 -22.05
N SER A 222 -11.24 -6.58 -22.80
CA SER A 222 -10.98 -7.37 -24.00
C SER A 222 -10.35 -8.72 -23.66
N GLN A 223 -10.77 -9.78 -24.37
CA GLN A 223 -10.15 -11.10 -24.30
C GLN A 223 -8.69 -11.11 -24.80
N HIS A 224 -8.30 -10.10 -25.60
CA HIS A 224 -6.95 -9.97 -26.13
C HIS A 224 -6.00 -9.22 -25.18
N ALA A 225 -6.44 -8.86 -23.97
CA ALA A 225 -5.64 -8.19 -22.95
C ALA A 225 -5.25 -9.16 -21.82
N PRO A 226 -3.97 -9.59 -21.73
CA PRO A 226 -3.51 -10.43 -20.63
C PRO A 226 -3.67 -9.74 -19.26
N GLY A 227 -3.75 -10.52 -18.17
CA GLY A 227 -3.95 -9.98 -16.81
C GLY A 227 -2.92 -8.91 -16.39
N GLY A 228 -1.67 -9.00 -16.87
CA GLY A 228 -0.66 -7.98 -16.62
C GLY A 228 -0.97 -6.61 -17.26
N VAL A 229 -1.77 -6.57 -18.33
CA VAL A 229 -2.29 -5.34 -18.94
C VAL A 229 -3.38 -4.75 -18.05
N TYR A 230 -4.29 -5.58 -17.55
CA TYR A 230 -5.36 -5.15 -16.66
C TYR A 230 -4.80 -4.42 -15.43
N SER A 231 -3.83 -4.99 -14.72
CA SER A 231 -3.25 -4.35 -13.52
C SER A 231 -2.63 -2.98 -13.83
N ARG A 232 -1.94 -2.85 -14.97
CA ARG A 232 -1.31 -1.57 -15.38
C ARG A 232 -2.34 -0.52 -15.76
N LEU A 233 -3.36 -0.91 -16.51
CA LEU A 233 -4.44 -0.01 -16.92
C LEU A 233 -5.34 0.36 -15.75
N ASN A 234 -5.53 -0.51 -14.76
CA ASN A 234 -6.22 -0.17 -13.53
C ASN A 234 -5.47 0.92 -12.75
N SER A 235 -4.14 0.82 -12.63
CA SER A 235 -3.33 1.86 -12.02
C SER A 235 -3.31 3.17 -12.82
N LEU A 236 -3.35 3.09 -14.15
CA LEU A 236 -3.47 4.27 -15.02
C LEU A 236 -4.84 4.95 -14.82
N ARG A 237 -5.92 4.16 -14.81
CA ARG A 237 -7.29 4.61 -14.59
C ARG A 237 -7.41 5.44 -13.32
N SER A 238 -6.98 4.87 -12.19
CA SER A 238 -7.05 5.54 -10.89
C SER A 238 -6.23 6.83 -10.85
N GLU A 239 -5.05 6.85 -11.48
CA GLU A 239 -4.24 8.09 -11.52
C GLU A 239 -4.89 9.18 -12.39
N LEU A 240 -5.52 8.82 -13.52
CA LEU A 240 -6.18 9.81 -14.38
C LEU A 240 -7.51 10.32 -13.77
N GLU A 241 -8.22 9.50 -13.01
CA GLU A 241 -9.36 9.95 -12.19
C GLU A 241 -8.91 10.98 -11.15
N ASP A 242 -7.81 10.71 -10.44
CA ASP A 242 -7.23 11.65 -9.49
C ASP A 242 -6.90 12.99 -10.18
N TRP A 243 -6.32 12.94 -11.39
CA TRP A 243 -6.05 14.16 -12.18
C TRP A 243 -7.35 14.87 -12.57
N LEU A 244 -8.37 14.14 -13.06
CA LEU A 244 -9.68 14.71 -13.38
C LEU A 244 -10.26 15.48 -12.20
N SER A 245 -10.27 14.88 -11.00
CA SER A 245 -10.81 15.51 -9.79
C SER A 245 -10.14 16.84 -9.43
N LEU A 246 -8.88 17.01 -9.83
CA LEU A 246 -8.06 18.20 -9.58
C LEU A 246 -8.04 19.19 -10.75
N GLU A 247 -8.68 18.84 -11.86
CA GLU A 247 -8.82 19.66 -13.08
C GLU A 247 -10.22 20.24 -13.21
N ILE A 248 -11.24 19.49 -12.79
CA ILE A 248 -12.62 19.98 -12.83
C ILE A 248 -12.89 21.06 -11.78
N GLY A 249 -13.68 22.05 -12.17
CA GLY A 249 -14.16 23.10 -11.28
C GLY A 249 -15.36 22.65 -10.45
N ARG A 250 -15.73 23.46 -9.44
CA ARG A 250 -17.00 23.29 -8.72
C ARG A 250 -18.18 23.29 -9.70
N GLY A 251 -19.17 22.43 -9.50
CA GLY A 251 -20.33 22.28 -10.37
C GLY A 251 -20.13 21.35 -11.57
N GLN A 252 -18.94 20.81 -11.81
CA GLN A 252 -18.67 19.86 -12.89
C GLN A 252 -18.65 18.43 -12.34
N LEU A 253 -19.40 17.52 -12.96
CA LEU A 253 -19.44 16.10 -12.60
C LEU A 253 -19.67 15.86 -11.08
N GLU A 254 -20.64 16.55 -10.47
CA GLU A 254 -20.91 16.41 -9.02
C GLU A 254 -21.73 15.15 -8.66
N GLY A 255 -22.16 14.38 -9.66
CA GLY A 255 -23.04 13.23 -9.52
C GLY A 255 -22.42 11.93 -10.04
N PRO A 256 -23.26 10.94 -10.42
CA PRO A 256 -22.80 9.64 -10.92
C PRO A 256 -21.93 9.75 -12.19
N GLU A 257 -22.05 10.85 -12.92
CA GLU A 257 -21.32 11.12 -14.17
C GLU A 257 -19.81 11.14 -13.98
N PHE A 258 -19.32 11.50 -12.78
CA PHE A 258 -17.90 11.41 -12.44
C PHE A 258 -17.39 9.96 -12.56
N PHE A 259 -18.16 9.01 -12.01
CA PHE A 259 -17.81 7.59 -12.05
C PHE A 259 -17.99 6.99 -13.44
N GLU A 260 -18.87 7.56 -14.27
CA GLU A 260 -19.02 7.16 -15.68
C GLU A 260 -17.78 7.42 -16.52
N VAL A 261 -16.93 8.37 -16.15
CA VAL A 261 -15.68 8.63 -16.88
C VAL A 261 -14.80 7.36 -16.87
N TYR A 262 -14.55 6.78 -15.69
CA TYR A 262 -13.53 5.73 -15.53
C TYR A 262 -14.05 4.36 -15.07
N TYR A 263 -15.19 4.28 -14.40
CA TYR A 263 -15.63 3.06 -13.70
C TYR A 263 -16.91 2.48 -14.25
N THR A 264 -17.96 3.29 -14.38
CA THR A 264 -19.25 2.84 -14.90
C THR A 264 -19.14 2.66 -16.43
N ARG A 265 -19.71 1.56 -16.94
CA ARG A 265 -19.76 1.30 -18.38
C ARG A 265 -20.98 1.97 -19.00
N THR A 266 -20.76 2.75 -20.05
CA THR A 266 -21.80 3.37 -20.87
C THR A 266 -22.01 2.59 -22.17
N GLU A 267 -23.03 2.95 -22.96
CA GLU A 267 -23.28 2.34 -24.27
C GLU A 267 -22.15 2.65 -25.27
N GLU A 268 -21.54 3.83 -25.20
CA GLU A 268 -20.41 4.22 -26.03
C GLU A 268 -19.16 3.39 -25.72
N ASP A 269 -18.95 3.03 -24.44
CA ASP A 269 -17.86 2.13 -24.05
C ASP A 269 -18.03 0.74 -24.66
N GLN A 270 -19.24 0.20 -24.61
CA GLN A 270 -19.57 -1.09 -25.21
C GLN A 270 -19.39 -1.05 -26.72
N THR A 271 -19.74 0.08 -27.35
CA THR A 271 -19.58 0.29 -28.78
C THR A 271 -18.11 0.28 -29.18
N LEU A 272 -17.25 1.01 -28.46
CA LEU A 272 -15.81 0.96 -28.70
C LEU A 272 -15.26 -0.45 -28.44
N GLN A 273 -15.66 -1.11 -27.35
CA GLN A 273 -15.21 -2.46 -27.02
C GLN A 273 -15.51 -3.45 -28.15
N ARG A 274 -16.71 -3.40 -28.74
CA ARG A 274 -17.08 -4.26 -29.88
C ARG A 274 -16.28 -3.95 -31.15
N ALA A 275 -15.80 -2.72 -31.31
CA ALA A 275 -14.96 -2.32 -32.44
C ALA A 275 -13.50 -2.77 -32.30
N LEU A 276 -13.00 -2.99 -31.08
CA LEU A 276 -11.64 -3.47 -30.83
C LEU A 276 -11.58 -5.00 -30.92
N THR A 277 -11.52 -5.52 -32.14
CA THR A 277 -11.65 -6.95 -32.44
C THR A 277 -10.33 -7.74 -32.45
N SER A 278 -9.20 -7.05 -32.36
CA SER A 278 -7.88 -7.67 -32.47
C SER A 278 -6.87 -7.07 -31.49
N ALA A 279 -5.74 -7.77 -31.30
CA ALA A 279 -4.60 -7.25 -30.54
C ALA A 279 -4.00 -5.98 -31.19
N ASP A 280 -4.10 -5.82 -32.51
CA ASP A 280 -3.68 -4.61 -33.23
C ASP A 280 -4.56 -3.40 -32.89
N ASP A 281 -5.88 -3.61 -32.81
CA ASP A 281 -6.82 -2.55 -32.43
C ASP A 281 -6.54 -2.04 -31.01
N LEU A 282 -6.26 -2.95 -30.07
CA LEU A 282 -5.89 -2.57 -28.70
C LEU A 282 -4.61 -1.75 -28.67
N VAL A 283 -3.57 -2.17 -29.41
CA VAL A 283 -2.30 -1.45 -29.51
C VAL A 283 -2.50 -0.06 -30.13
N ALA A 284 -3.30 0.05 -31.18
CA ALA A 284 -3.61 1.31 -31.83
C ALA A 284 -4.36 2.27 -30.88
N ALA A 285 -5.35 1.76 -30.13
CA ALA A 285 -6.10 2.53 -29.15
C ALA A 285 -5.18 3.05 -28.02
N LEU A 286 -4.32 2.19 -27.47
CA LEU A 286 -3.35 2.56 -26.43
C LEU A 286 -2.32 3.59 -26.92
N ARG A 287 -1.81 3.45 -28.15
CA ARG A 287 -0.93 4.46 -28.77
C ARG A 287 -1.67 5.78 -29.03
N GLY A 288 -2.96 5.73 -29.35
CA GLY A 288 -3.84 6.90 -29.42
C GLY A 288 -3.94 7.62 -28.08
N LEU A 289 -4.21 6.89 -27.01
CA LEU A 289 -4.25 7.41 -25.64
C LEU A 289 -2.90 8.05 -25.24
N ALA A 290 -1.78 7.38 -25.51
CA ALA A 290 -0.46 7.93 -25.21
C ALA A 290 -0.20 9.27 -25.92
N ARG A 291 -0.61 9.41 -27.19
CA ARG A 291 -0.50 10.68 -27.94
C ARG A 291 -1.38 11.76 -27.34
N MET A 292 -2.62 11.43 -26.98
CA MET A 292 -3.54 12.36 -26.33
C MET A 292 -2.96 12.93 -25.04
N LEU A 293 -2.41 12.07 -24.17
CA LEU A 293 -1.77 12.51 -22.92
C LEU A 293 -0.52 13.37 -23.17
N LYS A 294 0.30 13.04 -24.17
CA LYS A 294 1.48 13.83 -24.55
C LYS A 294 1.12 15.22 -25.08
N ASN A 295 -0.03 15.35 -25.73
CA ASN A 295 -0.48 16.63 -26.29
C ASN A 295 -1.10 17.54 -25.21
N ALA A 296 -1.81 16.96 -24.25
CA ALA A 296 -2.48 17.71 -23.18
C ALA A 296 -1.52 18.17 -22.07
N TYR A 297 -0.50 17.36 -21.76
CA TYR A 297 0.33 17.56 -20.59
C TYR A 297 1.79 17.86 -20.93
N PRO A 298 2.49 18.75 -20.19
CA PRO A 298 3.92 18.96 -20.36
C PRO A 298 4.72 17.70 -19.98
N ASP A 299 5.88 17.51 -20.63
CA ASP A 299 6.77 16.40 -20.28
C ASP A 299 7.29 16.54 -18.84
N CYS A 300 6.90 15.59 -18.00
CA CYS A 300 7.22 15.56 -16.58
C CYS A 300 7.23 14.11 -16.05
N ALA A 301 7.79 13.90 -14.85
CA ALA A 301 7.89 12.57 -14.26
C ALA A 301 6.52 11.87 -14.07
N PRO A 302 5.45 12.53 -13.57
CA PRO A 302 4.13 11.92 -13.47
C PRO A 302 3.58 11.41 -14.83
N LEU A 303 3.67 12.24 -15.88
CA LEU A 303 3.25 11.85 -17.22
C LEU A 303 4.08 10.68 -17.76
N ARG A 304 5.42 10.74 -17.66
CA ARG A 304 6.30 9.66 -18.14
C ARG A 304 6.01 8.32 -17.46
N GLN A 305 5.62 8.33 -16.18
CA GLN A 305 5.23 7.12 -15.48
C GLN A 305 3.96 6.49 -16.11
N GLN A 306 2.95 7.30 -16.43
CA GLN A 306 1.73 6.83 -17.08
C GLN A 306 1.99 6.35 -18.51
N LEU A 307 2.78 7.10 -19.29
CA LEU A 307 3.18 6.69 -20.64
C LEU A 307 3.95 5.37 -20.62
N ARG A 308 4.85 5.16 -19.64
CA ARG A 308 5.55 3.87 -19.49
C ARG A 308 4.59 2.73 -19.19
N ARG A 309 3.54 2.94 -18.40
CA ARG A 309 2.51 1.90 -18.16
C ARG A 309 1.81 1.51 -19.46
N ILE A 310 1.45 2.50 -20.30
CA ILE A 310 0.82 2.27 -21.61
C ILE A 310 1.77 1.51 -22.54
N GLU A 311 3.02 1.95 -22.68
CA GLU A 311 4.05 1.31 -23.52
C GLU A 311 4.31 -0.14 -23.09
N MET A 312 4.40 -0.40 -21.78
CA MET A 312 4.55 -1.76 -21.26
C MET A 312 3.32 -2.63 -21.55
N SER A 313 2.11 -2.08 -21.46
CA SER A 313 0.89 -2.80 -21.85
C SER A 313 0.89 -3.14 -23.33
N VAL A 314 1.29 -2.20 -24.19
CA VAL A 314 1.47 -2.44 -25.64
C VAL A 314 2.46 -3.58 -25.88
N SER A 315 3.64 -3.54 -25.26
CA SER A 315 4.65 -4.60 -25.40
C SER A 315 4.14 -5.98 -24.94
N ILE A 316 3.33 -6.04 -23.87
CA ILE A 316 2.73 -7.29 -23.40
C ILE A 316 1.73 -7.83 -24.41
N ILE A 317 0.86 -6.98 -24.98
CA ILE A 317 -0.12 -7.38 -25.99
C ILE A 317 0.61 -7.87 -27.24
N GLU A 318 1.63 -7.15 -27.71
CA GLU A 318 2.41 -7.53 -28.89
C GLU A 318 3.13 -8.87 -28.71
N LYS A 319 3.63 -9.18 -27.51
CA LYS A 319 4.29 -10.46 -27.18
C LYS A 319 3.33 -11.63 -26.98
N ALA A 320 2.07 -11.35 -26.68
CA ALA A 320 1.03 -12.36 -26.46
C ALA A 320 0.31 -12.76 -27.76
N ARG A 321 0.66 -12.15 -28.88
CA ARG A 321 0.27 -12.57 -30.24
C ARG A 321 0.93 -13.89 -30.60
#